data_AF-A0ABD5FK11-F1
#
_entry.id   AF-A0ABD5FK11-F1
#
_cell.length_a   1.000
_cell.length_b   1.000
_cell.length_c   1.000
_cell.angle_alpha   90.00
_cell.angle_beta   90.00
_cell.angle_gamma   90.00
#
_symmetry.space_group_name_H-M   'P 1'
#
loop_
_entity.id
_entity.type
_entity.pdbx_description
1 polymer ?
#
loop_
_entity_poly.entity_id
_entity_poly.type
_entity_poly.pdbx_seq_one_letter_code
_entity_poly.pdbx_strand_id
1 'polypeptide(L)'
;MKKYIVNKRAIDGDELLHLIIASNGIYESTLEKLLQCNRISLEARLRTLEKHKWVSKRKLSKHFYYAKKFDLDNLNHLDLQADALQKMLTLGFRTNKLSIATNQQKQVSATFYSSVRNIYNHKNFSQKPQAFQLFNQCLSNQNKELLLDFINHHHVKIPVQFSSIRDDNQLFYTPSLDNLDIVAIPDMQHLPTIKEKLKDFSIYRVKNNTEFIRDDILIYIQSKDSFYYYIKKEQQWHLIKINNLFELLFYLTNFFKTTKKITFSNDIDNYEELNNLYKKSTENRKQYNTIAKKNAKKEAQS
;
A
#
# COMPACT_ATOMS: atom_id res chain seq x y z
N MET A 1 0.81 2.16 20.73
CA MET A 1 0.96 1.60 19.37
C MET A 1 -0.32 0.91 18.97
N LYS A 2 -1.04 1.41 17.95
CA LYS A 2 -2.14 0.64 17.34
C LYS A 2 -1.52 -0.65 16.81
N LYS A 3 -2.02 -1.79 17.28
CA LYS A 3 -1.62 -3.11 16.77
C LYS A 3 -2.14 -3.19 15.33
N TYR A 4 -1.29 -2.93 14.34
CA TYR A 4 -1.63 -3.18 12.95
C TYR A 4 -2.15 -4.61 12.86
N ILE A 5 -3.36 -4.79 12.35
CA ILE A 5 -3.87 -6.11 12.01
C ILE A 5 -3.11 -6.50 10.75
N VAL A 6 -1.91 -7.04 10.94
CA VAL A 6 -1.07 -7.51 9.84
C VAL A 6 -1.85 -8.64 9.17
N ASN A 7 -2.27 -8.40 7.93
CA ASN A 7 -2.85 -9.42 7.06
C ASN A 7 -1.75 -10.44 6.78
N LYS A 8 -1.61 -11.48 7.63
CA LYS A 8 -0.43 -12.33 7.52
C LYS A 8 -0.46 -13.01 6.14
N ARG A 9 0.56 -12.89 5.31
CA ARG A 9 0.64 -13.58 4.01
C ARG A 9 1.64 -14.71 4.12
N ALA A 10 1.43 -15.78 3.35
CA ALA A 10 2.50 -16.73 3.12
C ALA A 10 3.69 -16.03 2.43
N ILE A 11 4.91 -16.38 2.84
CA ILE A 11 6.14 -15.81 2.28
C ILE A 11 6.56 -16.68 1.10
N ASP A 12 6.61 -16.07 -0.08
CA ASP A 12 7.29 -16.60 -1.25
C ASP A 12 8.80 -16.31 -1.11
N GLY A 13 9.62 -17.36 -1.24
CA GLY A 13 11.07 -17.28 -1.06
C GLY A 13 11.76 -16.48 -2.16
N ASP A 14 11.29 -16.60 -3.40
CA ASP A 14 11.87 -15.92 -4.54
C ASP A 14 11.56 -14.43 -4.49
N GLU A 15 10.30 -14.09 -4.18
CA GLU A 15 9.90 -12.71 -3.94
C GLU A 15 10.72 -12.07 -2.79
N LEU A 16 10.85 -12.76 -1.65
CA LEU A 16 11.66 -12.29 -0.53
C LEU A 16 13.11 -12.00 -0.96
N LEU A 17 13.73 -12.93 -1.70
CA LEU A 17 15.09 -12.76 -2.19
C LEU A 17 15.19 -11.57 -3.15
N HIS A 18 14.26 -11.44 -4.10
CA HIS A 18 14.21 -10.34 -5.05
C HIS A 18 14.06 -8.98 -4.36
N LEU A 19 13.21 -8.87 -3.33
CA LEU A 19 13.07 -7.63 -2.55
C LEU A 19 14.38 -7.24 -1.84
N ILE A 20 15.09 -8.21 -1.25
CA ILE A 20 16.37 -7.94 -0.57
C ILE A 20 17.45 -7.51 -1.58
N ILE A 21 17.49 -8.12 -2.75
CA ILE A 21 18.47 -7.77 -3.79
C ILE A 21 18.17 -6.37 -4.37
N ALA A 22 16.93 -6.09 -4.73
CA ALA A 22 16.55 -4.84 -5.40
C ALA A 22 16.64 -3.60 -4.48
N SER A 23 16.47 -3.81 -3.17
CA SER A 23 16.50 -2.74 -2.16
C SER A 23 17.90 -2.20 -1.87
N ASN A 24 18.98 -2.94 -2.16
CA ASN A 24 20.34 -2.60 -1.70
C ASN A 24 20.40 -2.33 -0.18
N GLY A 25 19.58 -3.03 0.60
CA GLY A 25 19.44 -2.84 2.04
C GLY A 25 17.99 -2.64 2.43
N ILE A 26 17.46 -3.53 3.27
CA ILE A 26 16.11 -3.41 3.81
C ILE A 26 16.05 -3.87 5.28
N TYR A 27 15.33 -3.13 6.13
CA TYR A 27 15.11 -3.54 7.51
C TYR A 27 14.23 -4.79 7.57
N GLU A 28 14.50 -5.65 8.55
CA GLU A 28 13.65 -6.81 8.84
C GLU A 28 12.19 -6.38 9.14
N SER A 29 12.02 -5.26 9.85
CA SER A 29 10.69 -4.67 10.12
C SER A 29 9.99 -4.16 8.87
N THR A 30 10.73 -3.58 7.92
CA THR A 30 10.17 -3.13 6.64
C THR A 30 9.73 -4.32 5.79
N LEU A 31 10.51 -5.41 5.76
CA LEU A 31 10.09 -6.67 5.15
C LEU A 31 8.83 -7.25 5.80
N GLU A 32 8.74 -7.21 7.14
CA GLU A 32 7.55 -7.65 7.87
C GLU A 32 6.31 -6.86 7.44
N LYS A 33 6.42 -5.52 7.33
CA LYS A 33 5.35 -4.65 6.82
C LYS A 33 5.01 -5.00 5.37
N LEU A 34 5.96 -4.93 4.44
CA LEU A 34 5.72 -5.12 3.00
C LEU A 34 5.08 -6.48 2.70
N LEU A 35 5.72 -7.56 3.15
CA LEU A 35 5.22 -8.93 2.93
C LEU A 35 4.00 -9.25 3.79
N GLN A 36 3.67 -8.35 4.72
CA GLN A 36 2.62 -8.52 5.71
C GLN A 36 2.77 -9.89 6.35
N CYS A 37 3.94 -10.27 6.82
CA CYS A 37 4.17 -11.61 7.35
C CYS A 37 4.26 -11.56 8.88
N ASN A 38 4.47 -12.72 9.50
CA ASN A 38 4.82 -12.73 10.91
C ASN A 38 6.34 -12.84 11.05
N ARG A 39 6.89 -12.14 12.03
CA ARG A 39 8.31 -12.17 12.36
C ARG A 39 8.92 -13.57 12.43
N ILE A 40 8.28 -14.55 13.08
CA ILE A 40 8.84 -15.90 13.24
C ILE A 40 9.04 -16.59 11.88
N SER A 41 8.02 -16.54 11.02
CA SER A 41 8.10 -17.09 9.67
C SER A 41 9.11 -16.35 8.80
N LEU A 42 9.19 -15.02 8.95
CA LEU A 42 10.17 -14.20 8.24
C LEU A 42 11.60 -14.57 8.65
N GLU A 43 11.89 -14.61 9.95
CA GLU A 43 13.19 -15.01 10.50
C GLU A 43 13.60 -16.41 10.01
N ALA A 44 12.68 -17.37 9.99
CA ALA A 44 12.96 -18.72 9.50
C ALA A 44 13.38 -18.72 8.02
N ARG A 45 12.66 -17.98 7.16
CA ARG A 45 13.00 -17.86 5.73
C ARG A 45 14.34 -17.14 5.52
N LEU A 46 14.57 -16.06 6.26
CA LEU A 46 15.81 -15.29 6.19
C LEU A 46 17.03 -16.13 6.61
N ARG A 47 16.90 -16.96 7.66
CA ARG A 47 17.96 -17.90 8.07
C ARG A 47 18.29 -18.91 6.97
N THR A 48 17.30 -19.39 6.23
CA THR A 48 17.53 -20.27 5.07
C THR A 48 18.33 -19.54 4.00
N LEU A 49 17.93 -18.32 3.61
CA LEU A 49 18.66 -17.52 2.60
C LEU A 49 20.10 -17.20 3.04
N GLU A 50 20.30 -16.91 4.33
CA GLU A 50 21.62 -16.67 4.92
C GLU A 50 22.49 -17.93 4.94
N LYS A 51 21.94 -19.10 5.29
CA LYS A 51 22.64 -20.40 5.23
C LYS A 51 23.12 -20.71 3.82
N HIS A 52 22.34 -20.34 2.80
CA HIS A 52 22.72 -20.46 1.39
C HIS A 52 23.65 -19.34 0.90
N LYS A 53 24.03 -18.40 1.77
CA LYS A 53 24.90 -17.25 1.46
C LYS A 53 24.34 -16.31 0.38
N TRP A 54 23.02 -16.30 0.20
CA TRP A 54 22.36 -15.43 -0.78
C TRP A 54 22.15 -14.00 -0.26
N VAL A 55 22.03 -13.86 1.06
CA VAL A 55 21.89 -12.58 1.76
C VAL A 55 22.76 -12.57 3.03
N SER A 56 23.05 -11.39 3.57
CA SER A 56 23.76 -11.26 4.85
C SER A 56 22.93 -10.45 5.84
N LYS A 57 22.77 -10.98 7.06
CA LYS A 57 22.19 -10.24 8.18
C LYS A 57 23.23 -9.27 8.74
N ARG A 58 22.82 -8.04 8.98
CA ARG A 58 23.64 -7.02 9.62
C ARG A 58 22.83 -6.26 10.67
N LYS A 59 23.53 -5.64 11.62
CA LYS A 59 22.91 -4.87 12.70
C LYS A 59 23.31 -3.40 12.56
N LEU A 60 22.33 -2.51 12.60
CA LEU A 60 22.53 -1.07 12.68
C LEU A 60 21.80 -0.56 13.91
N SER A 61 22.56 -0.12 14.92
CA SER A 61 22.01 0.29 16.22
C SER A 61 21.15 -0.83 16.84
N LYS A 62 19.86 -0.62 17.07
CA LYS A 62 18.93 -1.64 17.62
C LYS A 62 18.22 -2.49 16.54
N HIS A 63 18.42 -2.21 15.25
CA HIS A 63 17.66 -2.83 14.16
C HIS A 63 18.51 -3.79 13.32
N PHE A 64 17.86 -4.82 12.79
CA PHE A 64 18.46 -5.76 11.84
C PHE A 64 18.06 -5.41 10.41
N TYR A 65 19.00 -5.56 9.48
CA TYR A 65 18.77 -5.37 8.06
C TYR A 65 19.44 -6.48 7.24
N TYR A 66 18.96 -6.65 6.01
CA TYR A 66 19.44 -7.65 5.07
C TYR A 66 19.81 -6.98 3.75
N ALA A 67 20.97 -7.35 3.20
CA ALA A 67 21.42 -6.77 1.93
C ALA A 67 22.52 -7.60 1.25
N LYS A 68 22.67 -7.40 -0.06
CA LYS A 68 23.90 -7.75 -0.81
C LYS A 68 24.91 -6.59 -0.83
N LYS A 69 24.44 -5.34 -0.88
CA LYS A 69 25.18 -4.07 -0.80
C LYS A 69 24.52 -3.18 0.26
N PHE A 70 25.25 -2.28 0.92
CA PHE A 70 24.71 -1.42 1.99
C PHE A 70 24.46 0.02 1.50
N ASP A 71 23.23 0.52 1.70
CA ASP A 71 22.80 1.88 1.43
C ASP A 71 21.77 2.31 2.51
N LEU A 72 22.10 3.37 3.26
CA LEU A 72 21.31 3.82 4.42
C LEU A 72 20.06 4.60 4.00
N ASP A 73 20.11 5.29 2.87
CA ASP A 73 19.00 6.12 2.40
C ASP A 73 17.86 5.24 1.90
N ASN A 74 18.19 4.15 1.20
CA ASN A 74 17.20 3.17 0.75
C ASN A 74 16.40 2.56 1.92
N LEU A 75 17.03 2.29 3.06
CA LEU A 75 16.35 1.74 4.24
C LEU A 75 15.20 2.65 4.70
N ASN A 76 15.49 3.94 4.74
CA ASN A 76 14.59 4.99 5.19
C ASN A 76 13.44 5.26 4.21
N HIS A 77 13.73 5.25 2.90
CA HIS A 77 12.71 5.39 1.86
C HIS A 77 11.75 4.20 1.83
N LEU A 78 12.28 2.98 1.91
CA LEU A 78 11.47 1.77 1.86
C LEU A 78 10.58 1.61 3.10
N ASP A 79 11.03 2.02 4.28
CA ASP A 79 10.18 1.97 5.48
C ASP A 79 8.98 2.92 5.39
N LEU A 80 9.18 4.11 4.83
CA LEU A 80 8.12 5.09 4.63
C LEU A 80 7.11 4.64 3.56
N GLN A 81 7.59 4.03 2.46
CA GLN A 81 6.71 3.41 1.46
C GLN A 81 5.94 2.21 2.04
N ALA A 82 6.57 1.43 2.93
CA ALA A 82 5.90 0.31 3.59
C ALA A 82 4.76 0.77 4.51
N ASP A 83 4.88 1.93 5.17
CA ASP A 83 3.81 2.51 5.97
C ASP A 83 2.61 2.94 5.10
N ALA A 84 2.86 3.56 3.94
CA ALA A 84 1.81 3.87 2.97
C ALA A 84 1.11 2.60 2.47
N LEU A 85 1.86 1.54 2.18
CA LEU A 85 1.30 0.23 1.85
C LEU A 85 0.43 -0.32 3.00
N GLN A 86 0.87 -0.24 4.26
CA GLN A 86 0.05 -0.66 5.41
C GLN A 86 -1.26 0.13 5.52
N LYS A 87 -1.24 1.42 5.14
CA LYS A 87 -2.45 2.24 5.14
C LYS A 87 -3.47 1.74 4.11
N MET A 88 -3.04 1.36 2.91
CA MET A 88 -3.91 0.72 1.91
C MET A 88 -4.56 -0.55 2.47
N LEU A 89 -3.79 -1.38 3.17
CA LEU A 89 -4.31 -2.61 3.78
C LEU A 89 -5.34 -2.34 4.87
N THR A 90 -5.10 -1.28 5.67
CA THR A 90 -6.03 -0.85 6.72
C THR A 90 -7.36 -0.35 6.15
N LEU A 91 -7.36 0.16 4.91
CA LEU A 91 -8.58 0.55 4.18
C LEU A 91 -9.32 -0.65 3.57
N GLY A 92 -8.83 -1.89 3.76
CA GLY A 92 -9.50 -3.11 3.33
C GLY A 92 -8.94 -3.72 2.05
N PHE A 93 -7.83 -3.20 1.52
CA PHE A 93 -7.15 -3.80 0.39
C PHE A 93 -6.20 -4.94 0.83
N ARG A 94 -5.82 -5.77 -0.14
CA ARG A 94 -4.89 -6.90 -0.02
C ARG A 94 -3.94 -6.89 -1.21
N THR A 95 -2.75 -7.50 -1.11
CA THR A 95 -1.80 -7.64 -2.24
C THR A 95 -1.08 -8.99 -2.25
N ASN A 96 -1.02 -9.66 -3.40
CA ASN A 96 -0.47 -11.01 -3.51
C ASN A 96 1.02 -11.05 -3.87
N LYS A 97 1.54 -10.02 -4.54
CA LYS A 97 2.93 -9.93 -4.99
C LYS A 97 3.38 -8.49 -5.02
N LEU A 98 4.63 -8.29 -4.61
CA LEU A 98 5.31 -7.02 -4.51
C LEU A 98 6.63 -7.08 -5.28
N SER A 99 7.09 -5.93 -5.71
CA SER A 99 8.40 -5.76 -6.32
C SER A 99 8.96 -4.39 -5.95
N ILE A 100 10.29 -4.24 -6.02
CA ILE A 100 10.96 -2.96 -5.85
C ILE A 100 11.65 -2.64 -7.18
N ALA A 101 11.33 -1.48 -7.74
CA ALA A 101 11.99 -0.98 -8.93
C ALA A 101 13.47 -0.72 -8.62
N THR A 102 14.34 -1.09 -9.56
CA THR A 102 15.78 -0.83 -9.44
C THR A 102 16.19 0.59 -9.83
N ASN A 103 15.22 1.44 -10.18
CA ASN A 103 15.42 2.84 -10.56
C ASN A 103 15.87 3.73 -9.37
N GLN A 104 16.19 4.99 -9.64
CA GLN A 104 16.66 5.94 -8.63
C GLN A 104 15.63 6.23 -7.53
N GLN A 105 14.34 6.20 -7.86
CA GLN A 105 13.26 6.46 -6.89
C GLN A 105 12.93 5.24 -5.99
N LYS A 106 13.48 4.05 -6.31
CA LYS A 106 13.32 2.80 -5.53
C LYS A 106 11.88 2.53 -5.12
N GLN A 107 11.01 2.45 -6.13
CA GLN A 107 9.57 2.41 -5.92
C GLN A 107 9.07 0.99 -5.62
N VAL A 108 8.26 0.84 -4.57
CA VAL A 108 7.54 -0.41 -4.30
C VAL A 108 6.34 -0.48 -5.24
N SER A 109 6.29 -1.50 -6.08
CA SER A 109 5.16 -1.76 -6.96
C SER A 109 4.35 -2.94 -6.46
N ALA A 110 3.05 -2.78 -6.41
CA ALA A 110 2.10 -3.74 -5.89
C ALA A 110 0.85 -3.78 -6.76
N THR A 111 0.20 -4.93 -6.85
CA THR A 111 -1.20 -4.97 -7.24
C THR A 111 -2.06 -5.15 -6.01
N PHE A 112 -3.01 -4.24 -5.79
CA PHE A 112 -3.99 -4.36 -4.73
C PHE A 112 -5.31 -4.93 -5.22
N TYR A 113 -5.94 -5.67 -4.31
CA TYR A 113 -7.20 -6.34 -4.50
C TYR A 113 -8.11 -5.94 -3.34
N SER A 114 -9.37 -5.63 -3.63
CA SER A 114 -10.38 -5.40 -2.61
C SER A 114 -11.68 -6.07 -2.98
N SER A 115 -12.41 -6.52 -1.96
CA SER A 115 -13.81 -6.95 -2.06
C SER A 115 -14.71 -5.89 -1.48
N VAL A 116 -14.71 -4.72 -2.10
CA VAL A 116 -15.54 -3.59 -1.69
C VAL A 116 -17.00 -4.03 -1.56
N ARG A 117 -17.51 -4.84 -2.49
CA ARG A 117 -18.84 -5.47 -2.40
C ARG A 117 -19.10 -6.17 -1.07
N ASN A 118 -18.17 -7.01 -0.62
CA ASN A 118 -18.31 -7.76 0.63
C ASN A 118 -18.30 -6.82 1.85
N ILE A 119 -17.46 -5.77 1.80
CA ILE A 119 -17.39 -4.75 2.86
C ILE A 119 -18.71 -3.97 2.92
N TYR A 120 -19.21 -3.51 1.76
CA TYR A 120 -20.43 -2.73 1.64
C TYR A 120 -21.68 -3.50 2.08
N ASN A 121 -21.76 -4.80 1.73
CA ASN A 121 -22.90 -5.65 2.06
C ASN A 121 -22.83 -6.30 3.44
N HIS A 122 -21.74 -6.12 4.18
CA HIS A 122 -21.62 -6.68 5.52
C HIS A 122 -22.68 -6.09 6.46
N LYS A 123 -23.35 -6.95 7.25
CA LYS A 123 -24.47 -6.57 8.13
C LYS A 123 -24.16 -5.42 9.11
N ASN A 124 -22.91 -5.32 9.54
CA ASN A 124 -22.45 -4.29 10.50
C ASN A 124 -21.79 -3.08 9.81
N PHE A 125 -21.93 -2.93 8.49
CA PHE A 125 -21.32 -1.82 7.77
C PHE A 125 -22.17 -0.54 7.95
N SER A 126 -21.69 0.37 8.80
CA SER A 126 -22.41 1.59 9.20
C SER A 126 -22.25 2.77 8.24
N GLN A 127 -21.32 2.72 7.28
CA GLN A 127 -21.00 3.86 6.41
C GLN A 127 -21.80 3.88 5.09
N LYS A 128 -22.90 3.12 4.98
CA LYS A 128 -23.78 3.17 3.79
C LYS A 128 -24.33 4.57 3.47
N PRO A 129 -24.80 5.37 4.45
CA PRO A 129 -25.26 6.73 4.17
C PRO A 129 -24.15 7.62 3.59
N GLN A 130 -22.93 7.51 4.12
CA GLN A 130 -21.78 8.24 3.60
C GLN A 130 -21.41 7.80 2.18
N ALA A 131 -21.43 6.50 1.89
CA ALA A 131 -21.20 5.99 0.54
C ALA A 131 -22.24 6.52 -0.46
N PHE A 132 -23.52 6.58 -0.07
CA PHE A 132 -24.58 7.14 -0.89
C PHE A 132 -24.43 8.65 -1.12
N GLN A 133 -24.03 9.39 -0.08
CA GLN A 133 -23.73 10.83 -0.22
C GLN A 133 -22.59 11.05 -1.23
N LEU A 134 -21.49 10.30 -1.11
CA LEU A 134 -20.36 10.38 -2.03
C LEU A 134 -20.77 10.01 -3.47
N PHE A 135 -21.64 9.00 -3.64
CA PHE A 135 -22.20 8.66 -4.94
C PHE A 135 -22.96 9.83 -5.58
N ASN A 136 -23.76 10.56 -4.80
CA ASN A 136 -24.48 11.72 -5.31
C ASN A 136 -23.55 12.91 -5.62
N GLN A 137 -22.38 12.97 -4.99
CA GLN A 137 -21.36 14.00 -5.21
C GLN A 137 -20.41 13.71 -6.39
N CYS A 138 -20.55 12.56 -7.06
CA CYS A 138 -19.73 12.23 -8.23
C CYS A 138 -19.89 13.30 -9.34
N LEU A 139 -18.78 13.63 -10.00
CA LEU A 139 -18.66 14.74 -10.95
C LEU A 139 -19.36 14.48 -12.29
N SER A 140 -19.64 13.22 -12.62
CA SER A 140 -20.39 12.83 -13.81
C SER A 140 -21.09 11.47 -13.64
N ASN A 141 -21.99 11.13 -14.56
CA ASN A 141 -22.63 9.81 -14.60
C ASN A 141 -21.60 8.68 -14.82
N GLN A 142 -20.55 8.90 -15.62
CA GLN A 142 -19.47 7.92 -15.79
C GLN A 142 -18.73 7.67 -14.46
N ASN A 143 -18.51 8.71 -13.65
CA ASN A 143 -17.90 8.53 -12.32
C ASN A 143 -18.83 7.77 -11.36
N LYS A 144 -20.16 7.94 -11.49
CA LYS A 144 -21.16 7.17 -10.75
C LYS A 144 -21.15 5.70 -11.14
N GLU A 145 -21.14 5.40 -12.43
CA GLU A 145 -21.03 4.04 -12.97
C GLU A 145 -19.76 3.36 -12.46
N LEU A 146 -18.61 4.03 -12.56
CA LEU A 146 -17.35 3.47 -12.05
C LEU A 146 -17.39 3.23 -10.53
N LEU A 147 -18.02 4.11 -9.76
CA LEU A 147 -18.19 3.90 -8.30
C LEU A 147 -19.09 2.69 -8.03
N LEU A 148 -20.14 2.49 -8.82
CA LEU A 148 -20.98 1.30 -8.75
C LEU A 148 -20.20 0.04 -9.13
N ASP A 149 -19.29 0.10 -10.09
CA ASP A 149 -18.44 -1.04 -10.43
C ASP A 149 -17.60 -1.50 -9.24
N PHE A 150 -17.04 -0.56 -8.46
CA PHE A 150 -16.36 -0.90 -7.21
C PHE A 150 -17.29 -1.62 -6.23
N ILE A 151 -18.53 -1.17 -6.10
CA ILE A 151 -19.49 -1.70 -5.10
C ILE A 151 -20.10 -3.04 -5.55
N ASN A 152 -20.30 -3.24 -6.85
CA ASN A 152 -21.08 -4.35 -7.39
C ASN A 152 -20.21 -5.54 -7.83
N HIS A 153 -18.93 -5.30 -8.15
CA HIS A 153 -18.04 -6.39 -8.51
C HIS A 153 -17.50 -7.09 -7.28
N HIS A 154 -17.37 -8.41 -7.39
CA HIS A 154 -16.77 -9.18 -6.31
C HIS A 154 -15.32 -8.74 -6.06
N HIS A 155 -14.57 -8.44 -7.12
CA HIS A 155 -13.15 -8.13 -7.07
C HIS A 155 -12.79 -6.90 -7.86
N VAL A 156 -11.95 -6.08 -7.24
CA VAL A 156 -11.32 -4.93 -7.89
C VAL A 156 -9.82 -5.04 -7.75
N LYS A 157 -9.12 -4.93 -8.87
CA LYS A 157 -7.67 -4.96 -8.98
C LYS A 157 -7.16 -3.57 -9.36
N ILE A 158 -6.23 -3.04 -8.58
CA ILE A 158 -5.61 -1.72 -8.80
C ILE A 158 -4.09 -1.88 -8.79
N PRO A 159 -3.38 -1.57 -9.89
CA PRO A 159 -1.94 -1.50 -9.87
C PRO A 159 -1.50 -0.19 -9.17
N VAL A 160 -0.58 -0.29 -8.22
CA VAL A 160 -0.16 0.82 -7.36
C VAL A 160 1.36 0.86 -7.28
N GLN A 161 1.89 2.07 -7.28
CA GLN A 161 3.30 2.35 -7.15
C GLN A 161 3.50 3.30 -5.97
N PHE A 162 4.36 2.92 -5.04
CA PHE A 162 4.73 3.74 -3.90
C PHE A 162 6.09 4.37 -4.17
N SER A 163 6.19 5.63 -3.82
CA SER A 163 7.40 6.43 -3.86
C SER A 163 7.54 7.15 -2.52
N SER A 164 8.67 7.79 -2.27
CA SER A 164 8.82 8.60 -1.06
C SER A 164 9.71 9.81 -1.27
N ILE A 165 9.39 10.90 -0.57
CA ILE A 165 10.21 12.11 -0.49
C ILE A 165 10.59 12.29 0.98
N ARG A 166 11.88 12.37 1.28
CA ARG A 166 12.40 12.60 2.64
C ARG A 166 13.28 13.84 2.78
N ASP A 167 13.75 14.37 1.65
CA ASP A 167 14.56 15.57 1.55
C ASP A 167 13.92 16.46 0.48
N ASP A 168 13.88 17.76 0.73
CA ASP A 168 13.33 18.75 -0.18
C ASP A 168 14.11 18.81 -1.51
N ASN A 169 15.39 18.44 -1.50
CA ASN A 169 16.23 18.39 -2.70
C ASN A 169 16.04 17.12 -3.55
N GLN A 170 15.22 16.17 -3.09
CA GLN A 170 15.03 14.92 -3.79
C GLN A 170 14.25 15.11 -5.10
N LEU A 171 14.85 14.67 -6.21
CA LEU A 171 14.19 14.67 -7.51
C LEU A 171 13.08 13.61 -7.54
N PHE A 172 11.84 14.06 -7.31
CA PHE A 172 10.63 13.27 -7.51
C PHE A 172 9.80 13.80 -8.68
N TYR A 173 9.31 12.87 -9.50
CA TYR A 173 8.50 13.08 -10.69
C TYR A 173 7.68 11.81 -10.98
N THR A 174 6.57 11.95 -11.71
CA THR A 174 5.73 10.81 -12.11
C THR A 174 6.38 10.03 -13.27
N PRO A 175 6.76 8.75 -13.08
CA PRO A 175 7.50 8.00 -14.09
C PRO A 175 6.61 7.27 -15.11
N SER A 176 5.35 6.97 -14.76
CA SER A 176 4.40 6.27 -15.62
C SER A 176 2.96 6.64 -15.28
N LEU A 177 2.08 6.42 -16.25
CA LEU A 177 0.64 6.55 -16.09
C LEU A 177 -0.04 5.26 -15.69
N ASP A 178 0.63 4.12 -15.79
CA ASP A 178 -0.02 2.80 -15.70
C ASP A 178 -0.54 2.45 -14.31
N ASN A 179 -0.03 3.12 -13.27
CA ASN A 179 -0.29 2.79 -11.87
C ASN A 179 -0.94 3.99 -11.15
N LEU A 180 -1.68 3.69 -10.08
CA LEU A 180 -1.96 4.68 -9.04
C LEU A 180 -0.63 5.00 -8.35
N ASP A 181 -0.18 6.24 -8.51
CA ASP A 181 1.06 6.71 -7.90
C ASP A 181 0.77 7.27 -6.51
N ILE A 182 1.48 6.76 -5.52
CA ILE A 182 1.37 7.16 -4.12
C ILE A 182 2.73 7.65 -3.64
N VAL A 183 2.81 8.92 -3.26
CA VAL A 183 4.03 9.47 -2.65
C VAL A 183 3.89 9.53 -1.14
N ALA A 184 4.82 8.89 -0.44
CA ALA A 184 4.87 8.88 1.01
C ALA A 184 5.86 9.96 1.51
N ILE A 185 5.40 10.80 2.43
CA ILE A 185 6.19 11.87 3.05
C ILE A 185 6.12 11.77 4.58
N PRO A 186 7.18 12.17 5.30
CA PRO A 186 7.20 12.14 6.76
C PRO A 186 6.10 13.00 7.38
N ASP A 187 5.93 14.22 6.87
CA ASP A 187 5.08 15.25 7.46
C ASP A 187 4.62 16.29 6.42
N MET A 188 3.85 17.26 6.91
CA MET A 188 3.26 18.31 6.10
C MET A 188 4.29 19.30 5.52
N GLN A 189 5.53 19.35 6.05
CA GLN A 189 6.55 20.30 5.59
C GLN A 189 7.00 20.04 4.15
N HIS A 190 6.83 18.81 3.67
CA HIS A 190 7.21 18.38 2.33
C HIS A 190 6.12 18.69 1.26
N LEU A 191 4.94 19.16 1.68
CA LEU A 191 3.82 19.46 0.76
C LEU A 191 4.08 20.58 -0.24
N PRO A 192 4.78 21.70 0.11
CA PRO A 192 5.13 22.75 -0.84
C PRO A 192 5.91 22.20 -2.04
N THR A 193 6.94 21.39 -1.81
CA THR A 193 7.78 20.75 -2.84
C THR A 193 6.95 19.89 -3.81
N ILE A 194 5.96 19.16 -3.30
CA ILE A 194 5.02 18.42 -4.15
C ILE A 194 4.15 19.39 -4.94
N LYS A 195 3.55 20.38 -4.27
CA LYS A 195 2.60 21.34 -4.85
C LYS A 195 3.20 22.14 -6.00
N GLU A 196 4.45 22.55 -5.90
CA GLU A 196 5.18 23.28 -6.96
C GLU A 196 5.33 22.47 -8.25
N LYS A 197 5.46 21.15 -8.13
CA LYS A 197 5.63 20.23 -9.27
C LYS A 197 4.31 19.68 -9.82
N LEU A 198 3.17 19.94 -9.18
CA LEU A 198 1.86 19.50 -9.67
C LEU A 198 1.54 20.16 -11.01
N LYS A 199 1.28 19.35 -12.02
CA LYS A 199 0.81 19.81 -13.33
C LYS A 199 -0.46 19.07 -13.72
N ASP A 200 -1.40 19.81 -14.32
CA ASP A 200 -2.59 19.20 -14.89
C ASP A 200 -2.18 18.28 -16.04
N PHE A 201 -2.28 16.99 -15.78
CA PHE A 201 -1.79 15.97 -16.69
C PHE A 201 -2.58 15.89 -18.02
N SER A 202 -3.76 16.51 -18.15
CA SER A 202 -4.53 16.48 -19.41
C SER A 202 -3.79 17.10 -20.60
N ILE A 203 -2.69 17.83 -20.36
CA ILE A 203 -1.96 18.63 -21.34
C ILE A 203 -0.55 18.07 -21.66
N TYR A 204 -0.01 17.14 -20.84
CA TYR A 204 1.40 16.73 -20.92
C TYR A 204 1.59 15.25 -21.33
N ARG A 205 2.75 14.92 -21.92
CA ARG A 205 3.15 13.53 -22.19
C ARG A 205 4.06 13.02 -21.07
N VAL A 206 3.74 11.87 -20.46
CA VAL A 206 4.58 11.27 -19.37
C VAL A 206 5.82 10.55 -19.88
N LYS A 207 5.88 10.20 -21.17
CA LYS A 207 7.03 9.47 -21.71
C LYS A 207 8.29 10.32 -21.53
N ASN A 208 9.22 9.82 -20.72
CA ASN A 208 10.48 10.48 -20.31
C ASN A 208 10.29 11.72 -19.42
N ASN A 209 9.18 11.84 -18.69
CA ASN A 209 9.02 12.89 -17.69
C ASN A 209 10.10 12.78 -16.61
N THR A 210 10.68 13.93 -16.26
CA THR A 210 11.66 14.06 -15.16
C THR A 210 11.35 15.27 -14.26
N GLU A 211 10.30 16.03 -14.56
CA GLU A 211 10.10 17.37 -13.99
C GLU A 211 8.81 17.49 -13.17
N PHE A 212 7.71 16.93 -13.67
CA PHE A 212 6.39 17.16 -13.07
C PHE A 212 5.87 15.96 -12.27
N ILE A 213 4.95 16.27 -11.35
CA ILE A 213 4.11 15.32 -10.65
C ILE A 213 2.70 15.47 -11.21
N ARG A 214 2.05 14.34 -11.49
CA ARG A 214 0.66 14.32 -11.92
C ARG A 214 -0.26 14.90 -10.84
N ASP A 215 -1.23 15.70 -11.25
CA ASP A 215 -2.18 16.37 -10.35
C ASP A 215 -3.15 15.42 -9.62
N ASP A 216 -3.30 14.19 -10.13
CA ASP A 216 -4.04 13.11 -9.49
C ASP A 216 -3.16 12.23 -8.59
N ILE A 217 -1.97 12.68 -8.14
CA ILE A 217 -1.13 11.96 -7.17
C ILE A 217 -1.85 11.76 -5.83
N LEU A 218 -1.69 10.59 -5.22
CA LEU A 218 -2.11 10.36 -3.84
C LEU A 218 -0.91 10.50 -2.88
N ILE A 219 -1.11 11.17 -1.75
CA ILE A 219 -0.05 11.51 -0.80
C ILE A 219 -0.31 10.80 0.53
N TYR A 220 0.63 10.00 1.01
CA TYR A 220 0.61 9.47 2.36
C TYR A 220 1.47 10.32 3.28
N ILE A 221 0.93 10.76 4.42
CA ILE A 221 1.66 11.55 5.41
C ILE A 221 1.83 10.72 6.68
N GLN A 222 3.06 10.29 6.96
CA GLN A 222 3.38 9.35 8.05
C GLN A 222 2.97 9.88 9.41
N SER A 223 3.31 11.12 9.74
CA SER A 223 2.96 11.78 11.01
C SER A 223 1.45 11.90 11.26
N LYS A 224 0.63 11.79 10.22
CA LYS A 224 -0.85 11.81 10.30
C LYS A 224 -1.47 10.43 10.08
N ASP A 225 -0.68 9.44 9.70
CA ASP A 225 -1.10 8.12 9.25
C ASP A 225 -2.35 8.19 8.34
N SER A 226 -2.31 9.04 7.31
CA SER A 226 -3.49 9.34 6.49
C SER A 226 -3.10 9.62 5.04
N PHE A 227 -4.01 9.30 4.12
CA PHE A 227 -3.90 9.67 2.71
C PHE A 227 -4.54 11.01 2.45
N TYR A 228 -4.01 11.72 1.45
CA TYR A 228 -4.46 13.01 0.99
C TYR A 228 -4.35 13.09 -0.53
N TYR A 229 -5.13 13.96 -1.15
CA TYR A 229 -5.01 14.30 -2.57
C TYR A 229 -5.25 15.80 -2.76
N TYR A 230 -4.81 16.34 -3.88
CA TYR A 230 -5.07 17.73 -4.23
C TYR A 230 -6.29 17.87 -5.14
N ILE A 231 -7.04 18.94 -4.94
CA ILE A 231 -8.03 19.43 -5.90
C ILE A 231 -7.70 20.86 -6.29
N LYS A 232 -7.88 21.21 -7.56
CA LYS A 232 -7.72 22.58 -8.04
C LYS A 232 -9.06 23.31 -8.01
N LYS A 233 -9.14 24.40 -7.27
CA LYS A 233 -10.29 25.33 -7.28
C LYS A 233 -9.76 26.74 -7.49
N GLU A 234 -10.34 27.49 -8.44
CA GLU A 234 -9.97 28.90 -8.66
C GLU A 234 -8.46 29.14 -8.77
N GLN A 235 -7.77 28.27 -9.53
CA GLN A 235 -6.30 28.24 -9.70
C GLN A 235 -5.47 27.88 -8.45
N GLN A 236 -6.08 27.58 -7.31
CA GLN A 236 -5.40 27.17 -6.09
C GLN A 236 -5.55 25.67 -5.81
N TRP A 237 -4.47 25.04 -5.36
CA TRP A 237 -4.48 23.65 -4.90
C TRP A 237 -4.91 23.56 -3.45
N HIS A 238 -5.97 22.79 -3.19
CA HIS A 238 -6.49 22.46 -1.87
C HIS A 238 -6.22 21.00 -1.55
N LEU A 239 -5.70 20.73 -0.35
CA LEU A 239 -5.41 19.39 0.11
C LEU A 239 -6.65 18.78 0.79
N ILE A 240 -7.08 17.61 0.35
CA ILE A 240 -8.22 16.87 0.88
C ILE A 240 -7.74 15.59 1.54
N LYS A 241 -8.20 15.33 2.76
CA LYS A 241 -7.89 14.11 3.52
C LYS A 241 -8.84 12.98 3.14
N ILE A 242 -8.32 11.76 3.07
CA ILE A 242 -9.08 10.51 2.96
C ILE A 242 -9.15 9.84 4.33
N ASN A 243 -10.36 9.71 4.85
CA ASN A 243 -10.63 9.17 6.19
C ASN A 243 -11.06 7.70 6.16
N ASN A 244 -11.64 7.22 5.05
CA ASN A 244 -12.17 5.87 4.93
C ASN A 244 -12.08 5.33 3.49
N LEU A 245 -12.47 4.06 3.33
CA LEU A 245 -12.46 3.36 2.05
C LEU A 245 -13.28 4.09 0.99
N PHE A 246 -14.49 4.57 1.32
CA PHE A 246 -15.38 5.17 0.33
C PHE A 246 -14.91 6.55 -0.14
N GLU A 247 -14.22 7.31 0.71
CA GLU A 247 -13.53 8.52 0.29
C GLU A 247 -12.36 8.21 -0.66
N LEU A 248 -11.66 7.09 -0.46
CA LEU A 248 -10.65 6.62 -1.42
C LEU A 248 -11.28 6.21 -2.75
N LEU A 249 -12.38 5.48 -2.73
CA LEU A 249 -13.11 5.10 -3.94
C LEU A 249 -13.63 6.33 -4.67
N PHE A 250 -14.16 7.32 -3.94
CA PHE A 250 -14.59 8.60 -4.51
C PHE A 250 -13.43 9.32 -5.20
N TYR A 251 -12.24 9.33 -4.60
CA TYR A 251 -11.06 9.89 -5.25
C TYR A 251 -10.68 9.11 -6.52
N LEU A 252 -10.66 7.77 -6.45
CA LEU A 252 -10.32 6.91 -7.58
C LEU A 252 -11.32 7.04 -8.73
N THR A 253 -12.58 7.34 -8.43
CA THR A 253 -13.61 7.47 -9.46
C THR A 253 -13.62 8.85 -10.08
N ASN A 254 -13.36 9.93 -9.31
CA ASN A 254 -13.54 11.31 -9.76
C ASN A 254 -12.25 12.02 -10.18
N PHE A 255 -11.11 11.68 -9.59
CA PHE A 255 -9.87 12.44 -9.79
C PHE A 255 -8.74 11.62 -10.40
N PHE A 256 -8.70 10.30 -10.16
CA PHE A 256 -7.69 9.44 -10.76
C PHE A 256 -7.89 9.32 -12.28
N LYS A 257 -6.86 9.65 -13.06
CA LYS A 257 -6.95 9.76 -14.53
C LYS A 257 -6.73 8.44 -15.25
N THR A 258 -6.14 7.42 -14.62
CA THR A 258 -5.84 6.13 -15.27
C THR A 258 -6.79 4.99 -14.87
N THR A 259 -8.09 5.26 -14.81
CA THR A 259 -9.12 4.29 -14.40
C THR A 259 -9.16 3.03 -15.27
N LYS A 260 -8.76 3.10 -16.55
CA LYS A 260 -8.70 1.96 -17.49
C LYS A 260 -7.79 0.81 -17.04
N LYS A 261 -6.88 1.04 -16.10
CA LYS A 261 -5.99 0.00 -15.54
C LYS A 261 -6.59 -0.68 -14.32
N ILE A 262 -7.72 -0.19 -13.81
CA ILE A 262 -8.50 -0.84 -12.77
C ILE A 262 -9.27 -1.98 -13.42
N THR A 263 -9.08 -3.20 -12.92
CA THR A 263 -9.79 -4.37 -13.42
C THR A 263 -10.88 -4.77 -12.45
N PHE A 264 -12.08 -4.98 -12.97
CA PHE A 264 -13.23 -5.46 -12.22
C PHE A 264 -13.51 -6.90 -12.64
N SER A 265 -13.84 -7.76 -11.68
CA SER A 265 -14.17 -9.16 -11.93
C SER A 265 -15.27 -9.66 -10.99
N ASN A 266 -16.13 -10.53 -11.53
CA ASN A 266 -17.12 -11.29 -10.78
C ASN A 266 -16.72 -12.76 -10.57
N ASP A 267 -15.50 -13.14 -10.98
CA ASP A 267 -14.97 -14.48 -10.82
C ASP A 267 -14.57 -14.74 -9.35
N ILE A 268 -15.47 -15.42 -8.65
CA ILE A 268 -15.36 -15.71 -7.21
C ILE A 268 -14.14 -16.59 -6.92
N ASP A 269 -13.80 -17.55 -7.80
CA ASP A 269 -12.76 -18.54 -7.55
C ASP A 269 -11.37 -17.90 -7.49
N ASN A 270 -11.10 -16.99 -8.45
CA ASN A 270 -9.87 -16.21 -8.49
C ASN A 270 -9.62 -15.42 -7.19
N TYR A 271 -10.67 -14.96 -6.54
CA TYR A 271 -10.55 -14.27 -5.26
C TYR A 271 -10.55 -15.17 -4.06
N GLU A 272 -11.26 -16.30 -4.10
CA GLU A 272 -11.10 -17.29 -3.05
C GLU A 272 -9.65 -17.73 -2.95
N GLU A 273 -8.97 -17.96 -4.08
CA GLU A 273 -7.53 -18.25 -4.10
C GLU A 273 -6.70 -17.11 -3.49
N LEU A 274 -6.92 -15.86 -3.94
CA LEU A 274 -6.23 -14.69 -3.37
C LEU A 274 -6.52 -14.53 -1.88
N ASN A 275 -7.74 -14.81 -1.44
CA ASN A 275 -8.13 -14.78 -0.03
C ASN A 275 -7.53 -15.94 0.75
N ASN A 276 -7.36 -17.11 0.15
CA ASN A 276 -6.81 -18.29 0.79
C ASN A 276 -5.35 -18.03 1.23
N LEU A 277 -4.60 -17.22 0.49
CA LEU A 277 -3.27 -16.71 0.91
C LEU A 277 -3.31 -15.96 2.25
N TYR A 278 -4.44 -15.33 2.58
CA TYR A 278 -4.67 -14.60 3.84
C TYR A 278 -5.43 -15.43 4.90
N LYS A 279 -6.31 -16.34 4.48
CA LYS A 279 -7.03 -17.26 5.39
C LYS A 279 -6.07 -18.22 6.08
N LYS A 280 -5.14 -18.83 5.33
CA LYS A 280 -4.14 -19.78 5.86
C LYS A 280 -3.29 -19.17 6.97
N SER A 281 -3.05 -17.87 6.91
CA SER A 281 -2.30 -17.18 7.96
C SER A 281 -3.14 -16.84 9.20
N THR A 282 -4.45 -16.60 9.02
CA THR A 282 -5.41 -16.40 10.10
C THR A 282 -5.60 -17.71 10.87
N GLU A 283 -5.65 -18.82 10.14
CA GLU A 283 -5.62 -20.18 10.69
C GLU A 283 -4.33 -20.45 11.45
N ASN A 284 -3.16 -20.20 10.83
CA ASN A 284 -1.87 -20.30 11.51
C ASN A 284 -1.82 -19.40 12.76
N ARG A 285 -2.40 -18.20 12.73
CA ARG A 285 -2.47 -17.31 13.90
C ARG A 285 -3.29 -17.94 15.02
N LYS A 286 -4.45 -18.53 14.74
CA LYS A 286 -5.23 -19.26 15.76
C LYS A 286 -4.44 -20.47 16.28
N GLN A 287 -3.83 -21.23 15.39
CA GLN A 287 -3.07 -22.45 15.71
C GLN A 287 -1.81 -22.16 16.55
N TYR A 288 -1.11 -21.04 16.32
CA TYR A 288 0.15 -20.71 16.99
C TYR A 288 0.04 -19.53 17.99
N ASN A 289 -1.18 -19.10 18.37
CA ASN A 289 -1.36 -18.07 19.42
C ASN A 289 -1.03 -18.62 20.81
N THR A 290 0.26 -18.67 21.13
CA THR A 290 0.80 -19.18 22.39
C THR A 290 0.28 -18.41 23.61
N ILE A 291 -0.03 -17.12 23.48
CA ILE A 291 -0.57 -16.29 24.58
C ILE A 291 -2.02 -16.69 24.87
N ALA A 292 -2.87 -16.80 23.86
CA ALA A 292 -4.25 -17.24 24.06
C ALA A 292 -4.32 -18.67 24.60
N LYS A 293 -3.45 -19.57 24.11
CA LYS A 293 -3.34 -20.93 24.64
C LYS A 293 -2.87 -20.95 26.11
N LYS A 294 -1.97 -20.05 26.48
CA LYS A 294 -1.49 -19.92 27.87
C LYS A 294 -2.56 -19.37 28.80
N ASN A 295 -3.39 -18.43 28.34
CA ASN A 295 -4.50 -17.88 29.12
C ASN A 295 -5.66 -18.89 29.26
N ALA A 296 -6.05 -19.57 28.19
CA ALA A 296 -7.08 -20.62 28.24
C ALA A 296 -6.70 -21.78 29.17
N LYS A 297 -5.41 -22.15 29.23
CA LYS A 297 -4.91 -23.13 30.22
C LYS A 297 -5.02 -22.66 31.66
N LYS A 298 -4.87 -21.36 31.93
CA LYS A 298 -5.04 -20.79 33.28
C LYS A 298 -6.50 -20.75 33.71
N GLU A 299 -7.40 -20.42 32.79
CA GLU A 299 -8.85 -20.42 33.03
C GLU A 299 -9.40 -21.83 33.26
N ALA A 300 -8.88 -22.84 32.56
CA ALA A 300 -9.27 -24.24 32.76
C ALA A 300 -8.69 -24.89 34.05
N GLN A 301 -7.81 -24.18 34.77
CA GLN A 301 -7.19 -24.62 36.02
C GLN A 301 -7.66 -23.80 37.25
N SER A 302 -8.59 -22.87 37.03
CA SER A 302 -9.32 -22.12 38.05
C SER A 302 -10.72 -22.69 38.22
#